data_AF-A0A2N1NVB4-F1
#
_entry.id   AF-A0A2N1NVB4-F1
#
_cell.length_a   1.000
_cell.length_b   1.000
_cell.length_c   1.000
_cell.angle_alpha   90.00
_cell.angle_beta   90.00
_cell.angle_gamma   90.00
#
_symmetry.space_group_name_H-M   'P 1'
#
loop_
_entity.id
_entity.type
_entity.pdbx_description
1 polymer ?
#
loop_
_entity_poly.entity_id
_entity_poly.type
_entity_poly.pdbx_seq_one_letter_code
_entity_poly.pdbx_strand_id
1 'polypeptide(L)'
;MWEPPNDQNYQRLLDKIEILYNIYTDSYKKELEILKENKIEDAINKRCADLYNNQKRMIDNIIDREVKTIILDRVLIEKPGEQINLITDPKEIKKEVNLHFQKVAGTTNRPKEIPEQWHNQYAPLNHVDNNIYKHLMDDITEDEWNNHIQTLPNGKACGPTSISYEMLKHSSLEMKKRITFFNKQYFKTRKTAI
;
A
#
# COMPACT_ATOMS: atom_id res chain seq x y z
N MET A 1 -69.97 -23.96 -38.78
CA MET A 1 -69.67 -23.06 -37.65
C MET A 1 -69.53 -23.96 -36.44
N TRP A 2 -68.30 -24.30 -36.06
CA TRP A 2 -68.05 -25.13 -34.88
C TRP A 2 -68.02 -24.20 -33.67
N GLU A 3 -68.99 -24.32 -32.78
CA GLU A 3 -68.93 -23.68 -31.47
C GLU A 3 -68.14 -24.60 -30.53
N PRO A 4 -67.13 -24.09 -29.80
CA PRO A 4 -66.39 -24.90 -28.86
C PRO A 4 -67.34 -25.40 -27.76
N PRO A 5 -67.15 -26.63 -27.23
CA PRO A 5 -67.98 -27.16 -26.16
C PRO A 5 -67.95 -26.20 -24.97
N ASN A 6 -69.10 -25.61 -24.63
CA ASN A 6 -69.27 -24.81 -23.42
C ASN A 6 -69.41 -25.74 -22.20
N ASP A 7 -68.41 -26.60 -22.02
CA ASP A 7 -68.31 -27.47 -20.87
C ASP A 7 -67.81 -26.61 -19.70
N GLN A 8 -68.74 -26.21 -18.85
CA GLN A 8 -68.48 -25.48 -17.61
C GLN A 8 -67.39 -26.14 -16.74
N ASN A 9 -67.16 -27.44 -16.95
CA ASN A 9 -66.12 -28.24 -16.33
C ASN A 9 -64.71 -27.98 -16.91
N TYR A 10 -64.61 -27.71 -18.22
CA TYR A 10 -63.35 -27.35 -18.89
C TYR A 10 -62.87 -25.96 -18.46
N GLN A 11 -63.78 -24.99 -18.36
CA GLN A 11 -63.45 -23.64 -17.84
C GLN A 11 -63.00 -23.70 -16.37
N ARG A 12 -63.69 -24.49 -15.53
CA ARG A 12 -63.25 -24.75 -14.15
C ARG A 12 -61.88 -25.41 -14.05
N LEU A 13 -61.49 -26.23 -15.02
CA LEU A 13 -60.17 -26.86 -15.07
C LEU A 13 -59.09 -25.82 -15.40
N LEU A 14 -59.35 -24.95 -16.37
CA LEU A 14 -58.43 -23.86 -16.74
C LEU A 14 -58.21 -22.89 -15.59
N ASP A 15 -59.27 -22.46 -14.90
CA ASP A 15 -59.17 -21.59 -13.71
C ASP A 15 -58.29 -22.22 -12.62
N LYS A 16 -58.43 -23.55 -12.41
CA LYS A 16 -57.60 -24.27 -11.43
C LYS A 16 -56.12 -24.31 -11.83
N ILE A 17 -55.83 -24.49 -13.11
CA ILE A 17 -54.44 -24.50 -13.62
C ILE A 17 -53.82 -23.12 -13.47
N GLU A 18 -54.57 -22.05 -13.73
CA GLU A 18 -54.10 -20.68 -13.55
C GLU A 18 -53.80 -20.35 -12.08
N ILE A 19 -54.69 -20.76 -11.17
CA ILE A 19 -54.47 -20.63 -9.71
C ILE A 19 -53.21 -21.40 -9.29
N LEU A 20 -53.05 -22.66 -9.75
CA LEU A 20 -51.87 -23.46 -9.44
C LEU A 20 -50.58 -22.83 -9.97
N TYR A 21 -50.62 -22.28 -11.19
CA TYR A 21 -49.49 -21.57 -11.77
C TYR A 21 -49.11 -20.36 -10.93
N ASN A 22 -50.08 -19.54 -10.54
CA ASN A 22 -49.84 -18.37 -9.69
C ASN A 22 -49.23 -18.74 -8.34
N ILE A 23 -49.78 -19.76 -7.67
CA ILE A 23 -49.23 -20.30 -6.40
C ILE A 23 -47.77 -20.75 -6.58
N TYR A 24 -47.48 -21.48 -7.67
CA TYR A 24 -46.12 -21.93 -7.98
C TYR A 24 -45.16 -20.75 -8.24
N THR A 25 -45.61 -19.74 -8.99
CA THR A 25 -44.77 -18.57 -9.25
C THR A 25 -44.47 -17.77 -7.99
N ASP A 26 -45.44 -17.66 -7.08
CA ASP A 26 -45.25 -16.96 -5.81
C ASP A 26 -44.36 -17.76 -4.84
N SER A 27 -44.51 -19.09 -4.78
CA SER A 27 -43.59 -19.93 -4.00
C SER A 27 -42.16 -19.83 -4.51
N TYR A 28 -41.98 -19.85 -5.84
CA TYR A 28 -40.67 -19.73 -6.46
C TYR A 28 -40.03 -18.36 -6.20
N LYS A 29 -40.78 -17.26 -6.32
CA LYS A 29 -40.29 -15.92 -5.96
C LYS A 29 -39.85 -15.85 -4.50
N LYS A 30 -40.63 -16.45 -3.60
CA LYS A 30 -40.28 -16.48 -2.17
C LYS A 30 -38.98 -17.24 -1.91
N GLU A 31 -38.77 -18.39 -2.56
CA GLU A 31 -37.51 -19.12 -2.46
C GLU A 31 -36.32 -18.31 -2.99
N LEU A 32 -36.51 -17.57 -4.09
CA LEU A 32 -35.47 -16.68 -4.61
C LEU A 32 -35.10 -15.56 -3.62
N GLU A 33 -36.07 -14.96 -2.94
CA GLU A 33 -35.79 -13.95 -1.91
C GLU A 33 -35.03 -14.54 -0.72
N ILE A 34 -35.43 -15.72 -0.24
CA ILE A 34 -34.70 -16.43 0.84
C ILE A 34 -33.26 -16.72 0.42
N LEU A 35 -33.03 -17.15 -0.82
CA LEU A 35 -31.69 -17.38 -1.34
C LEU A 35 -30.84 -16.11 -1.41
N LYS A 36 -31.45 -14.95 -1.74
CA LYS A 36 -30.74 -13.67 -1.73
C LYS A 36 -30.38 -13.27 -0.30
N GLU A 37 -31.31 -13.38 0.65
CA GLU A 37 -31.08 -13.07 2.06
C GLU A 37 -29.94 -13.92 2.63
N ASN A 38 -29.95 -15.24 2.39
CA ASN A 38 -28.89 -16.15 2.82
C ASN A 38 -27.52 -15.75 2.24
N LYS A 39 -27.46 -15.36 0.95
CA LYS A 39 -26.21 -14.89 0.33
C LYS A 39 -25.69 -13.60 0.95
N ILE A 40 -26.59 -12.69 1.33
CA ILE A 40 -26.22 -11.44 2.01
C ILE A 40 -25.66 -11.76 3.38
N GLU A 41 -26.31 -12.65 4.13
CA GLU A 41 -25.86 -13.09 5.44
C GLU A 41 -24.49 -13.77 5.38
N ASP A 42 -24.29 -14.68 4.43
CA ASP A 42 -23.00 -15.34 4.19
C ASP A 42 -21.89 -14.33 3.87
N ALA A 43 -22.19 -13.31 3.05
CA ALA A 43 -21.24 -12.26 2.72
C ALA A 43 -20.87 -11.41 3.94
N ILE A 44 -21.84 -11.10 4.81
CA ILE A 44 -21.61 -10.38 6.08
C ILE A 44 -20.74 -11.22 7.00
N ASN A 45 -21.08 -12.49 7.21
CA ASN A 45 -20.34 -13.40 8.07
C ASN A 45 -18.89 -13.58 7.58
N LYS A 46 -18.70 -13.73 6.27
CA LYS A 46 -17.37 -13.81 5.66
C LYS A 46 -16.57 -12.52 5.87
N ARG A 47 -17.19 -11.35 5.70
CA ARG A 47 -16.55 -10.05 5.95
C ARG A 47 -16.15 -9.88 7.42
N CYS A 48 -17.00 -10.30 8.35
CA CYS A 48 -16.70 -10.28 9.78
C CYS A 48 -15.56 -11.24 10.15
N ALA A 49 -15.49 -12.42 9.54
CA ALA A 49 -14.37 -13.34 9.73
C ALA A 49 -13.05 -12.78 9.18
N ASP A 50 -13.10 -12.03 8.07
CA ASP A 50 -11.91 -11.44 7.44
C ASP A 50 -11.25 -10.35 8.29
N LEU A 51 -11.99 -9.67 9.17
CA LEU A 51 -11.42 -8.72 10.13
C LEU A 51 -10.29 -9.33 10.96
N TYR A 52 -10.45 -10.60 11.36
CA TYR A 52 -9.47 -11.30 12.20
C TYR A 52 -8.53 -12.17 11.39
N ASN A 53 -9.08 -12.93 10.43
CA ASN A 53 -8.35 -14.01 9.76
C ASN A 53 -7.66 -13.57 8.46
N ASN A 54 -8.12 -12.49 7.81
CA ASN A 54 -7.57 -12.06 6.51
C ASN A 54 -7.78 -10.55 6.26
N GLN A 55 -7.08 -9.74 7.05
CA GLN A 55 -7.17 -8.27 7.02
C GLN A 55 -6.88 -7.69 5.62
N LYS A 56 -5.97 -8.31 4.85
CA LYS A 56 -5.67 -7.88 3.48
C LYS A 56 -6.90 -7.96 2.59
N ARG A 57 -7.58 -9.12 2.57
CA ARG A 57 -8.80 -9.30 1.78
C ARG A 57 -9.92 -8.35 2.21
N MET A 58 -10.03 -8.10 3.51
CA MET A 58 -10.98 -7.12 4.06
C MET A 58 -10.73 -5.70 3.51
N ILE A 59 -9.47 -5.26 3.56
CA ILE A 59 -9.05 -3.94 3.05
C ILE A 59 -9.29 -3.85 1.54
N ASP A 60 -8.90 -4.89 0.79
CA ASP A 60 -9.10 -4.92 -0.67
C ASP A 60 -10.59 -4.82 -1.03
N ASN A 61 -11.48 -5.49 -0.28
CA ASN A 61 -12.94 -5.39 -0.46
C ASN A 61 -13.52 -4.02 -0.08
N ILE A 62 -13.02 -3.35 0.97
CA ILE A 62 -13.51 -2.02 1.36
C ILE A 62 -13.15 -0.96 0.31
N ILE A 63 -11.96 -1.09 -0.26
CA ILE A 63 -11.42 -0.12 -1.22
C ILE A 63 -11.98 -0.40 -2.63
N ASP A 64 -12.77 -1.46 -2.82
CA ASP A 64 -13.15 -2.00 -4.14
C ASP A 64 -11.92 -2.12 -5.05
N ARG A 65 -10.82 -2.60 -4.47
CA ARG A 65 -9.53 -2.60 -5.15
C ARG A 65 -9.50 -3.71 -6.19
N GLU A 66 -9.56 -3.32 -7.46
CA GLU A 66 -9.27 -4.24 -8.55
C GLU A 66 -7.78 -4.62 -8.54
N VAL A 67 -7.49 -5.91 -8.31
CA VAL A 67 -6.11 -6.43 -8.35
C VAL A 67 -5.69 -6.58 -9.80
N LYS A 68 -5.08 -5.53 -10.36
CA LYS A 68 -4.46 -5.58 -11.69
C LYS A 68 -3.18 -6.40 -11.61
N THR A 69 -3.23 -7.62 -12.14
CA THR A 69 -2.06 -8.49 -12.26
C THR A 69 -1.51 -8.38 -13.67
N ILE A 70 -0.24 -8.02 -13.80
CA ILE A 70 0.48 -8.07 -15.07
C ILE A 70 1.21 -9.41 -15.14
N ILE A 71 0.89 -10.20 -16.17
CA ILE A 71 1.59 -11.46 -16.45
C ILE A 71 2.62 -11.18 -17.54
N LEU A 72 3.89 -11.41 -17.23
CA LEU A 72 5.01 -11.22 -18.16
C LEU A 72 5.49 -12.59 -18.64
N ASP A 73 4.96 -13.04 -19.79
CA ASP A 73 5.31 -14.34 -20.38
C ASP A 73 6.50 -14.27 -21.34
N ARG A 74 6.83 -13.06 -21.80
CA ARG A 74 7.87 -12.83 -22.80
C ARG A 74 8.55 -11.49 -22.56
N VAL A 75 9.88 -11.48 -22.61
CA VAL A 75 10.69 -10.27 -22.51
C VAL A 75 11.62 -10.18 -23.71
N LEU A 76 11.62 -9.02 -24.37
CA LEU A 76 12.56 -8.67 -25.42
C LEU A 76 13.71 -7.88 -24.79
N ILE A 77 14.94 -8.33 -25.00
CA ILE A 77 16.13 -7.63 -24.54
C ILE A 77 16.90 -7.13 -25.76
N GLU A 78 16.98 -5.81 -25.85
CA GLU A 78 17.82 -5.11 -26.83
C GLU A 78 19.10 -4.67 -26.13
N LYS A 79 20.24 -5.24 -26.54
CA LYS A 79 21.55 -4.73 -26.14
C LYS A 79 22.17 -4.01 -27.33
N PRO A 80 22.85 -2.87 -27.12
CA PRO A 80 23.49 -2.15 -28.23
C PRO A 80 24.50 -3.04 -28.94
N GLY A 81 24.25 -3.36 -30.22
CA GLY A 81 25.14 -4.17 -31.05
C GLY A 81 24.94 -5.68 -31.02
N GLU A 82 23.99 -6.21 -30.23
CA GLU A 82 23.60 -7.63 -30.24
C GLU A 82 22.23 -7.83 -30.92
N GLN A 83 21.99 -9.05 -31.38
CA GLN A 83 20.68 -9.45 -31.91
C GLN A 83 19.63 -9.45 -30.79
N ILE A 84 18.41 -9.04 -31.12
CA ILE A 84 17.29 -8.99 -30.19
C ILE A 84 17.00 -10.40 -29.67
N ASN A 85 17.14 -10.60 -28.36
CA ASN A 85 16.89 -11.88 -27.72
C ASN A 85 15.50 -11.91 -27.07
N LEU A 86 14.68 -12.87 -27.47
CA LEU A 86 13.37 -13.14 -26.88
C LEU A 86 13.52 -14.21 -25.79
N ILE A 87 13.25 -13.83 -24.55
CA ILE A 87 13.25 -14.76 -23.41
C ILE A 87 11.81 -15.18 -23.12
N THR A 88 11.60 -16.50 -23.08
CA THR A 88 10.32 -17.15 -22.75
C THR A 88 10.39 -17.97 -21.46
N ASP A 89 11.59 -18.24 -20.92
CA ASP A 89 11.74 -19.00 -19.69
C ASP A 89 11.37 -18.14 -18.45
N PRO A 90 10.44 -18.58 -17.57
CA PRO A 90 9.98 -17.79 -16.44
C PRO A 90 11.07 -17.38 -15.45
N LYS A 91 12.11 -18.20 -15.25
CA LYS A 91 13.19 -17.88 -14.31
C LYS A 91 14.08 -16.77 -14.87
N GLU A 92 14.44 -16.87 -16.14
CA GLU A 92 15.23 -15.84 -16.82
C GLU A 92 14.43 -14.54 -16.99
N ILE A 93 13.13 -14.60 -17.30
CA ILE A 93 12.25 -13.41 -17.31
C ILE A 93 12.29 -12.67 -15.97
N LYS A 94 12.12 -13.40 -14.85
CA LYS A 94 12.12 -12.79 -13.52
C LYS A 94 13.45 -12.10 -13.21
N LYS A 95 14.57 -12.72 -13.58
CA LYS A 95 15.91 -12.20 -13.37
C LYS A 95 16.12 -10.90 -14.17
N GLU A 96 15.77 -10.91 -15.44
CA GLU A 96 15.96 -9.76 -16.34
C GLU A 96 15.00 -8.61 -16.02
N VAL A 97 13.75 -8.90 -15.65
CA VAL A 97 12.81 -7.87 -15.18
C VAL A 97 13.30 -7.21 -13.90
N ASN A 98 13.81 -7.99 -12.93
CA ASN A 98 14.38 -7.44 -11.70
C ASN A 98 15.61 -6.56 -12.02
N LEU A 99 16.49 -7.02 -12.90
CA LEU A 99 17.66 -6.27 -13.33
C LEU A 99 17.26 -4.95 -14.03
N HIS A 100 16.25 -5.00 -14.90
CA HIS A 100 15.70 -3.83 -15.57
C HIS A 100 15.20 -2.83 -14.53
N PHE A 101 14.31 -3.21 -13.61
CA PHE A 101 13.77 -2.26 -12.64
C PHE A 101 14.80 -1.71 -11.64
N GLN A 102 15.88 -2.46 -11.36
CA GLN A 102 17.00 -1.94 -10.58
C GLN A 102 17.80 -0.89 -11.34
N LYS A 103 17.93 -1.01 -12.67
CA LYS A 103 18.76 -0.14 -13.51
C LYS A 103 17.98 0.93 -14.27
N VAL A 104 16.65 0.79 -14.41
CA VAL A 104 15.78 1.67 -15.20
C VAL A 104 15.70 3.06 -14.59
N ALA A 105 15.76 3.14 -13.26
CA ALA A 105 15.99 4.38 -12.55
C ALA A 105 17.46 4.78 -12.78
N GLY A 106 17.75 5.28 -13.99
CA GLY A 106 19.03 5.88 -14.36
C GLY A 106 19.32 7.19 -13.63
N THR A 107 18.99 7.27 -12.34
CA THR A 107 19.38 8.35 -11.45
C THR A 107 20.87 8.26 -11.24
N THR A 108 21.59 8.91 -12.15
CA THR A 108 22.96 9.36 -11.90
C THR A 108 22.86 10.57 -10.98
N ASN A 109 23.54 10.51 -9.82
CA ASN A 109 23.78 11.68 -8.98
C ASN A 109 24.71 12.62 -9.74
N ARG A 110 24.12 13.46 -10.60
CA ARG A 110 24.82 14.52 -11.31
C ARG A 110 24.41 15.87 -10.74
N PRO A 111 25.31 16.86 -10.73
CA PRO A 111 24.92 18.25 -10.48
C PRO A 111 23.80 18.61 -11.45
N LYS A 112 22.66 19.04 -10.92
CA LYS A 112 21.53 19.51 -11.72
C LYS A 112 21.56 21.03 -11.70
N GLU A 113 21.55 21.64 -12.88
CA GLU A 113 21.34 23.07 -12.99
C GLU A 113 19.90 23.39 -12.60
N ILE A 114 19.73 24.42 -11.77
CA ILE A 114 18.41 24.90 -11.34
C ILE A 114 17.77 25.60 -12.54
N PRO A 115 16.57 25.21 -12.99
CA PRO A 115 15.90 25.90 -14.10
C PRO A 115 15.62 27.37 -13.77
N GLU A 116 15.62 28.23 -14.79
CA GLU A 116 15.57 29.69 -14.62
C GLU A 116 14.39 30.17 -13.76
N GLN A 117 13.21 29.57 -13.95
CA GLN A 117 12.00 29.86 -13.18
C GLN A 117 12.15 29.66 -11.66
N TRP A 118 13.13 28.87 -11.22
CA TRP A 118 13.37 28.53 -9.83
C TRP A 118 14.50 29.34 -9.19
N HIS A 119 15.29 30.12 -9.95
CA HIS A 119 16.44 30.85 -9.40
C HIS A 119 16.05 31.77 -8.24
N ASN A 120 14.96 32.52 -8.38
CA ASN A 120 14.51 33.45 -7.33
C ASN A 120 14.09 32.71 -6.05
N GLN A 121 13.52 31.51 -6.18
CA GLN A 121 13.04 30.72 -5.04
C GLN A 121 14.17 30.05 -4.27
N TYR A 122 15.25 29.66 -4.97
CA TYR A 122 16.43 29.01 -4.39
C TYR A 122 17.61 29.96 -4.18
N ALA A 123 17.42 31.27 -4.43
CA ALA A 123 18.43 32.26 -4.12
C ALA A 123 18.66 32.32 -2.60
N PRO A 124 19.92 32.54 -2.14
CA PRO A 124 20.21 32.76 -0.73
C PRO A 124 19.37 33.91 -0.17
N LEU A 125 18.78 33.68 1.00
CA LEU A 125 17.98 34.68 1.68
C LEU A 125 18.90 35.66 2.41
N ASN A 126 18.75 36.97 2.16
CA ASN A 126 19.62 38.00 2.74
C ASN A 126 19.68 38.03 4.28
N HIS A 127 18.65 37.52 4.95
CA HIS A 127 18.58 37.47 6.41
C HIS A 127 19.16 36.19 7.01
N VAL A 128 19.54 35.23 6.17
CA VAL A 128 20.16 33.96 6.59
C VAL A 128 21.67 34.12 6.45
N ASP A 129 22.41 33.84 7.53
CA ASP A 129 23.87 33.84 7.50
C ASP A 129 24.38 32.75 6.54
N ASN A 130 25.32 33.11 5.65
CA ASN A 130 25.95 32.16 4.75
C ASN A 130 26.71 31.04 5.49
N ASN A 131 27.03 31.24 6.78
CA ASN A 131 27.76 30.28 7.61
C ASN A 131 26.89 29.33 8.43
N ILE A 132 25.55 29.33 8.28
CA ILE A 132 24.67 28.46 9.10
C ILE A 132 25.02 26.96 9.00
N TYR A 133 25.66 26.53 7.91
CA TYR A 133 26.06 25.14 7.69
C TYR A 133 27.56 24.88 7.90
N LYS A 134 28.34 25.87 8.36
CA LYS A 134 29.80 25.75 8.51
C LYS A 134 30.23 24.56 9.35
N HIS A 135 29.47 24.25 10.40
CA HIS A 135 29.73 23.18 11.35
C HIS A 135 28.85 21.93 11.13
N LEU A 136 28.09 21.88 10.02
CA LEU A 136 27.15 20.78 9.75
C LEU A 136 27.86 19.43 9.62
N MET A 137 29.10 19.44 9.13
CA MET A 137 29.88 18.23 8.90
C MET A 137 30.79 17.84 10.08
N ASP A 138 30.87 18.67 11.11
CA ASP A 138 31.71 18.42 12.27
C ASP A 138 31.18 17.23 13.08
N ASP A 139 32.09 16.53 13.76
CA ASP A 139 31.72 15.40 14.62
C ASP A 139 31.00 15.92 15.89
N ILE A 140 29.83 15.37 16.19
CA ILE A 140 29.05 15.74 17.38
C ILE A 140 29.89 15.52 18.65
N THR A 141 30.01 16.55 19.49
CA THR A 141 30.77 16.48 20.74
C THR A 141 29.96 15.82 21.85
N GLU A 142 30.62 15.24 22.86
CA GLU A 142 29.89 14.64 24.00
C GLU A 142 29.10 15.68 24.79
N ASP A 143 29.65 16.88 24.97
CA ASP A 143 29.00 17.98 25.69
C ASP A 143 27.77 18.49 24.96
N GLU A 144 27.87 18.72 23.64
CA GLU A 144 26.73 19.09 22.80
C GLU A 144 25.60 18.06 22.88
N TRP A 145 25.96 16.77 22.78
CA TRP A 145 24.99 15.68 22.87
C TRP A 145 24.30 15.63 24.24
N ASN A 146 25.08 15.75 25.32
CA ASN A 146 24.56 15.73 26.69
C ASN A 146 23.66 16.94 26.95
N ASN A 147 24.07 18.13 26.53
CA ASN A 147 23.26 19.34 26.64
C ASN A 147 21.95 19.18 25.87
N HIS A 148 22.00 18.65 24.65
CA HIS A 148 20.81 18.43 23.85
C HIS A 148 19.82 17.45 24.51
N ILE A 149 20.30 16.31 25.02
CA ILE A 149 19.44 15.35 25.75
C ILE A 149 18.73 16.01 26.92
N GLN A 150 19.41 16.87 27.68
CA GLN A 150 18.80 17.55 28.82
C GLN A 150 17.69 18.53 28.40
N THR A 151 17.83 19.17 27.23
CA THR A 151 16.85 20.11 26.68
C THR A 151 15.60 19.45 26.07
N LEU A 152 15.56 18.12 25.94
CA LEU A 152 14.40 17.43 25.38
C LEU A 152 13.11 17.76 26.16
N PRO A 153 11.94 17.88 25.52
CA PRO A 153 10.69 18.19 26.22
C PRO A 153 10.20 16.98 27.04
N ASN A 154 9.66 17.22 28.24
CA ASN A 154 9.01 16.18 29.04
C ASN A 154 7.55 15.98 28.62
N GLY A 155 6.98 14.81 28.90
CA GLY A 155 5.56 14.49 28.68
C GLY A 155 5.19 14.26 27.21
N LYS A 156 6.17 13.96 26.36
CA LYS A 156 5.92 13.61 24.95
C LYS A 156 5.56 12.13 24.81
N ALA A 157 4.66 11.84 23.88
CA ALA A 157 4.31 10.47 23.53
C ALA A 157 5.54 9.72 23.00
N CYS A 158 5.75 8.50 23.47
CA CYS A 158 6.83 7.65 23.00
C CYS A 158 6.58 7.21 21.55
N GLY A 159 7.65 7.12 20.76
CA GLY A 159 7.60 6.50 19.44
C GLY A 159 7.47 4.98 19.50
N PRO A 160 7.58 4.27 18.36
CA PRO A 160 7.45 2.81 18.26
C PRO A 160 8.42 2.01 19.13
N THR A 161 9.52 2.63 19.56
CA THR A 161 10.51 2.03 20.46
C THR A 161 10.05 2.03 21.92
N SER A 162 8.97 2.73 22.26
CA SER A 162 8.47 2.94 23.62
C SER A 162 9.49 3.60 24.58
N ILE A 163 10.58 4.17 24.06
CA ILE A 163 11.59 4.89 24.84
C ILE A 163 11.17 6.35 24.96
N SER A 164 10.98 6.82 26.19
CA SER A 164 10.62 8.22 26.46
C SER A 164 11.86 9.12 26.55
N TYR A 165 11.65 10.43 26.42
CA TYR A 165 12.75 11.39 26.58
C TYR A 165 13.25 11.43 28.03
N GLU A 166 12.39 11.24 29.01
CA GLU A 166 12.75 11.11 30.42
C GLU A 166 13.70 9.94 30.65
N MET A 167 13.44 8.79 30.00
CA MET A 167 14.34 7.64 30.07
C MET A 167 15.74 7.99 29.51
N LEU A 168 15.81 8.74 28.40
CA LEU A 168 17.09 9.17 27.84
C LEU A 168 17.81 10.17 28.75
N LYS A 169 17.08 11.12 29.35
CA LYS A 169 17.63 12.09 30.31
C LYS A 169 18.23 11.42 31.54
N HIS A 170 17.51 10.46 32.12
CA HIS A 170 17.88 9.74 33.33
C HIS A 170 18.75 8.49 33.07
N SER A 171 19.05 8.18 31.81
CA SER A 171 19.92 7.06 31.46
C SER A 171 21.36 7.24 31.96
N SER A 172 22.05 6.12 32.17
CA SER A 172 23.45 6.10 32.60
C SER A 172 24.37 6.73 31.55
N LEU A 173 25.53 7.23 32.00
CA LEU A 173 26.54 7.80 31.10
C LEU A 173 26.99 6.78 30.04
N GLU A 174 27.12 5.51 30.41
CA GLU A 174 27.45 4.42 29.49
C GLU A 174 26.39 4.22 28.40
N MET A 175 25.11 4.32 28.74
CA MET A 175 24.03 4.25 27.76
C MET A 175 24.09 5.44 26.79
N LYS A 176 24.27 6.66 27.31
CA LYS A 176 24.40 7.87 26.50
C LYS A 176 25.57 7.76 25.51
N LYS A 177 26.74 7.31 25.97
CA LYS A 177 27.93 7.07 25.12
C LYS A 177 27.66 6.05 24.02
N ARG A 178 26.98 4.94 24.31
CA ARG A 178 26.62 3.94 23.30
C ARG A 178 25.69 4.51 22.22
N ILE A 179 24.71 5.32 22.61
CA ILE A 179 23.81 5.98 21.66
C ILE A 179 24.59 6.97 20.78
N THR A 180 25.47 7.79 21.36
CA THR A 180 26.32 8.72 20.61
C THR A 180 27.20 7.97 19.60
N PHE A 181 27.82 6.86 20.03
CA PHE A 181 28.62 6.01 19.15
C PHE A 181 27.79 5.46 18.00
N PHE A 182 26.62 4.90 18.28
CA PHE A 182 25.72 4.37 17.24
C PHE A 182 25.33 5.44 16.22
N ASN A 183 24.94 6.63 16.68
CA ASN A 183 24.59 7.75 15.81
C ASN A 183 25.78 8.18 14.93
N LYS A 184 26.98 8.32 15.51
CA LYS A 184 28.21 8.63 14.76
C LYS A 184 28.48 7.60 13.66
N GLN A 185 28.32 6.31 13.95
CA GLN A 185 28.49 5.26 12.94
C GLN A 185 27.42 5.37 11.85
N TYR A 186 26.15 5.49 12.21
CA TYR A 186 25.05 5.55 11.25
C TYR A 186 25.19 6.71 10.24
N PHE A 187 25.55 7.91 10.71
CA PHE A 187 25.78 9.05 9.84
C PHE A 187 27.05 8.90 8.99
N LYS A 188 28.09 8.22 9.49
CA LYS A 188 29.31 7.93 8.71
C LYS A 188 29.06 6.92 7.59
N THR A 189 28.31 5.83 7.83
CA THR A 189 28.05 4.81 6.81
C THR A 189 27.20 5.33 5.66
N ARG A 190 26.31 6.31 5.90
CA ARG A 190 25.55 6.98 4.85
C ARG A 190 26.35 8.01 4.07
N LYS A 191 27.42 8.59 4.66
CA LYS A 191 28.32 9.53 3.97
C LYS A 191 29.16 8.85 2.88
N THR A 192 29.53 7.58 3.04
CA THR A 192 30.35 6.84 2.07
C THR A 192 29.56 6.24 0.89
N ALA A 193 28.22 6.28 0.96
CA ALA A 193 27.33 5.75 -0.07
C ALA A 193 26.77 6.84 -1.00
N ILE A 194 27.28 8.07 -0.90
CA ILE A 194 26.93 9.23 -1.73
C ILE A 194 28.12 9.58 -2.63
#